data_AF-A0A257ACL5-F1
#
_entry.id   AF-A0A257ACL5-F1
#
_cell.length_a   1.000
_cell.length_b   1.000
_cell.length_c   1.000
_cell.angle_alpha   90.00
_cell.angle_beta   90.00
_cell.angle_gamma   90.00
#
_symmetry.space_group_name_H-M   'P 1'
#
loop_
_entity.id
_entity.type
_entity.pdbx_description
1 polymer ?
#
loop_
_entity_poly.entity_id
_entity_poly.type
_entity_poly.pdbx_seq_one_letter_code
_entity_poly.pdbx_strand_id
1 'polypeptide(L)'
;MESYKEYEEEPLLRRLINYALVSLRNTGEIYLKPVDTLKRVKERPDYLAPFFFVALLTYAGLNLLRILSCNIYLVRDGNLITVWEDMFAKGIWVIITLKVMWAIFYWIISFILLFLMARLLGSYVEMGCLFSAAGFLNSVNFLFASAEALHAYFYVLSNPRLILRPPPFASKGYIPSEALDYWLKDYYSLHNVYVTFFMIWGFILATLILYVVGELKIKRALIGSLVSYVGTQLMTLFLPFR
;
A
#
# COMPACT_ATOMS: atom_id res chain seq x y z
N MET A 1 14.66 30.48 -46.52
CA MET A 1 15.29 30.54 -45.19
C MET A 1 14.15 30.57 -44.18
N GLU A 2 13.65 29.40 -43.82
CA GLU A 2 12.64 29.29 -42.77
C GLU A 2 13.34 29.45 -41.44
N SER A 3 12.89 30.46 -40.69
CA SER A 3 13.27 30.75 -39.32
C SER A 3 13.10 29.49 -38.48
N TYR A 4 14.22 28.97 -37.98
CA TYR A 4 14.26 28.03 -36.88
C TYR A 4 13.45 28.66 -35.74
N LYS A 5 12.23 28.18 -35.52
CA LYS A 5 11.53 28.43 -34.26
C LYS A 5 12.43 27.88 -33.16
N GLU A 6 13.02 28.79 -32.40
CA GLU A 6 13.65 28.51 -31.11
C GLU A 6 12.71 27.58 -30.34
N TYR A 7 13.19 26.35 -30.10
CA TYR A 7 12.67 25.53 -29.03
C TYR A 7 12.99 26.28 -27.74
N GLU A 8 12.09 27.14 -27.28
CA GLU A 8 12.12 27.61 -25.90
C GLU A 8 12.00 26.37 -25.01
N GLU A 9 13.14 25.89 -24.52
CA GLU A 9 13.18 24.80 -23.56
C GLU A 9 12.37 25.24 -22.34
N GLU A 10 11.20 24.62 -22.15
CA GLU A 10 10.46 24.80 -20.91
C GLU A 10 11.41 24.63 -19.71
N PRO A 11 11.41 25.57 -18.74
CA PRO A 11 12.28 25.48 -17.58
C PRO A 11 12.13 24.12 -16.91
N LEU A 12 13.24 23.49 -16.54
CA LEU A 12 13.26 22.15 -15.95
C LEU A 12 12.29 22.00 -14.77
N LEU A 13 12.16 23.06 -13.96
CA LEU A 13 11.20 23.13 -12.85
C LEU A 13 9.74 22.97 -13.33
N ARG A 14 9.36 23.63 -14.42
CA ARG A 14 8.00 23.55 -14.99
C ARG A 14 7.71 22.14 -15.51
N ARG A 15 8.69 21.51 -16.15
CA ARG A 15 8.59 20.10 -16.59
C ARG A 15 8.38 19.14 -15.41
N LEU A 16 9.12 19.33 -14.32
CA LEU A 16 8.98 18.51 -13.11
C LEU A 16 7.61 18.69 -12.44
N ILE A 17 7.14 19.94 -12.31
CA ILE A 17 5.81 20.23 -11.73
C ILE A 17 4.72 19.61 -12.59
N ASN A 18 4.78 19.78 -13.91
CA ASN A 18 3.81 19.19 -14.83
C ASN A 18 3.81 17.66 -14.71
N TYR A 19 4.98 17.02 -14.62
CA TYR A 19 5.07 15.58 -14.41
C TYR A 19 4.47 15.14 -13.08
N ALA A 20 4.73 15.86 -11.99
CA ALA A 20 4.15 15.59 -10.68
C ALA A 20 2.62 15.71 -10.68
N LEU A 21 2.06 16.72 -11.34
CA LEU A 21 0.61 16.90 -11.48
C LEU A 21 -0.04 15.78 -12.30
N VAL A 22 0.58 15.37 -13.40
CA VAL A 22 0.12 14.22 -14.20
C VAL A 22 0.15 12.95 -13.36
N SER A 23 1.20 12.77 -12.57
CA SER A 23 1.36 11.60 -11.72
C SER A 23 0.33 11.55 -10.58
N LEU A 24 0.09 12.67 -9.90
CA LEU A 24 -0.99 12.80 -8.92
C LEU A 24 -2.36 12.52 -9.54
N ARG A 25 -2.59 13.01 -10.75
CA ARG A 25 -3.81 12.72 -11.51
C ARG A 25 -3.95 11.23 -11.78
N ASN A 26 -2.89 10.55 -12.21
CA ASN A 26 -2.89 9.10 -12.43
C ASN A 26 -3.14 8.34 -11.11
N THR A 27 -2.55 8.78 -10.00
CA THR A 27 -2.77 8.22 -8.65
C THR A 27 -4.25 8.27 -8.25
N GLY A 28 -4.97 9.36 -8.58
CA GLY A 28 -6.41 9.45 -8.33
C GLY A 28 -7.26 8.70 -9.35
N GLU A 29 -6.94 8.84 -10.64
CA GLU A 29 -7.73 8.25 -11.72
C GLU A 29 -7.64 6.72 -11.79
N ILE A 30 -6.63 6.07 -11.21
CA ILE A 30 -6.56 4.60 -11.19
C ILE A 30 -7.80 3.96 -10.53
N TYR A 31 -8.44 4.66 -9.60
CA TYR A 31 -9.63 4.15 -8.91
C TYR A 31 -10.92 4.26 -9.73
N LEU A 32 -11.04 5.32 -10.54
CA LEU A 32 -12.25 5.62 -11.29
C LEU A 32 -12.17 5.16 -12.75
N LYS A 33 -10.97 5.23 -13.34
CA LYS A 33 -10.65 4.94 -14.74
C LYS A 33 -9.35 4.14 -14.85
N PRO A 34 -9.29 2.91 -14.30
CA PRO A 34 -8.06 2.11 -14.25
C PRO A 34 -7.52 1.80 -15.66
N VAL A 35 -8.41 1.47 -16.61
CA VAL A 35 -8.02 1.12 -17.98
C VAL A 35 -7.36 2.30 -18.70
N ASP A 36 -7.98 3.49 -18.64
CA ASP A 36 -7.44 4.68 -19.30
C ASP A 36 -6.12 5.12 -18.65
N THR A 37 -6.01 5.01 -17.33
CA THR A 37 -4.78 5.30 -16.60
C THR A 37 -3.65 4.36 -17.03
N LEU A 38 -3.91 3.05 -17.11
CA LEU A 38 -2.93 2.06 -17.55
C LEU A 38 -2.51 2.23 -19.01
N LYS A 39 -3.43 2.67 -19.90
CA LYS A 39 -3.07 3.04 -21.28
C LYS A 39 -2.08 4.20 -21.32
N ARG A 40 -2.31 5.25 -20.52
CA ARG A 40 -1.37 6.38 -20.41
C ARG A 40 -0.02 5.96 -19.85
N VAL A 41 -0.01 5.11 -18.81
CA VAL A 41 1.23 4.58 -18.21
C VAL A 41 2.01 3.71 -19.19
N LYS A 42 1.31 2.96 -20.04
CA LYS A 42 1.93 2.19 -21.13
C LYS A 42 2.61 3.09 -22.15
N GLU A 43 1.96 4.17 -22.57
CA GLU A 43 2.53 5.13 -23.54
C GLU A 43 3.66 5.96 -22.93
N ARG A 44 3.51 6.37 -21.67
CA ARG A 44 4.49 7.16 -20.92
C ARG A 44 4.58 6.64 -19.48
N PRO A 45 5.62 5.86 -19.15
CA PRO A 45 5.82 5.34 -17.80
C PRO A 45 5.78 6.43 -16.72
N ASP A 46 5.01 6.16 -15.68
CA ASP A 46 4.86 7.02 -14.51
C ASP A 46 5.62 6.42 -13.33
N TYR A 47 6.87 6.84 -13.15
CA TYR A 47 7.72 6.33 -12.08
C TYR A 47 7.47 7.03 -10.75
N LEU A 48 6.74 8.14 -10.73
CA LEU A 48 6.48 8.92 -9.53
C LEU A 48 5.22 8.43 -8.78
N ALA A 49 4.21 7.94 -9.51
CA ALA A 49 2.97 7.44 -8.92
C ALA A 49 3.19 6.30 -7.90
N PRO A 50 4.08 5.32 -8.15
CA PRO A 50 4.44 4.32 -7.15
C PRO A 50 4.96 4.92 -5.84
N PHE A 51 5.79 5.97 -5.89
CA PHE A 51 6.28 6.65 -4.69
C PHE A 51 5.17 7.40 -3.96
N PHE A 52 4.23 8.01 -4.68
CA PHE A 52 3.03 8.58 -4.04
C PHE A 52 2.23 7.52 -3.30
N PHE A 53 2.02 6.33 -3.89
CA PHE A 53 1.35 5.24 -3.18
C PHE A 53 2.15 4.73 -1.98
N VAL A 54 3.48 4.64 -2.05
CA VAL A 54 4.32 4.29 -0.90
C VAL A 54 4.12 5.30 0.25
N ALA A 55 4.15 6.60 -0.05
CA ALA A 55 3.94 7.64 0.95
C ALA A 55 2.52 7.60 1.55
N LEU A 56 1.50 7.47 0.70
CA LEU A 56 0.10 7.38 1.12
C LEU A 56 -0.18 6.14 1.98
N LEU A 57 0.35 4.99 1.57
CA LEU A 57 0.25 3.73 2.31
C LEU A 57 0.96 3.81 3.66
N THR A 58 2.16 4.39 3.70
CA THR A 58 2.89 4.61 4.95
C THR A 58 2.08 5.50 5.88
N TYR A 59 1.52 6.59 5.37
CA TYR A 59 0.66 7.48 6.14
C TYR A 59 -0.60 6.78 6.66
N ALA A 60 -1.31 6.01 5.82
CA ALA A 60 -2.48 5.25 6.23
C ALA A 60 -2.16 4.22 7.33
N GLY A 61 -1.06 3.48 7.18
CA GLY A 61 -0.60 2.51 8.17
C GLY A 61 -0.22 3.14 9.51
N LEU A 62 0.44 4.31 9.51
CA LEU A 62 0.74 5.05 10.74
C LEU A 62 -0.51 5.56 11.43
N ASN A 63 -1.50 6.04 10.66
CA ASN A 63 -2.76 6.49 11.23
C ASN A 63 -3.52 5.34 11.89
N LEU A 64 -3.60 4.18 11.22
CA LEU A 64 -4.19 2.97 11.81
C LEU A 64 -3.52 2.62 13.14
N LEU A 65 -2.18 2.55 13.15
CA LEU A 65 -1.41 2.25 14.36
C LEU A 65 -1.72 3.26 15.48
N ARG A 66 -1.73 4.55 15.15
CA ARG A 66 -2.01 5.63 16.10
C ARG A 66 -3.42 5.54 16.66
N ILE A 67 -4.44 5.34 15.82
CA ILE A 67 -5.85 5.25 16.23
C ILE A 67 -6.04 4.17 17.29
N LEU A 68 -5.53 2.96 17.04
CA LEU A 68 -5.63 1.83 17.97
C LEU A 68 -4.82 2.06 19.24
N SER A 69 -3.54 2.42 19.10
CA SER A 69 -2.62 2.52 20.24
C SER A 69 -2.86 3.73 21.17
N CYS A 70 -3.51 4.81 20.69
CA CYS A 70 -3.91 5.93 21.55
C CYS A 70 -5.11 5.61 22.46
N ASN A 71 -5.83 4.51 22.20
CA ASN A 71 -6.99 4.10 23.00
C ASN A 71 -6.73 2.88 23.89
N ILE A 72 -5.47 2.43 23.91
CA ILE A 72 -4.95 1.44 24.85
C ILE A 72 -4.03 2.16 25.83
N TYR A 73 -4.34 2.05 27.11
CA TYR A 73 -3.64 2.68 28.20
C TYR A 73 -2.91 1.65 29.05
N LEU A 74 -1.70 2.01 29.49
CA LEU A 74 -0.88 1.26 30.43
C LEU A 74 -0.81 2.05 31.75
N VAL A 75 -1.05 1.37 32.86
CA VAL A 75 -0.76 1.94 34.19
C VAL A 75 0.72 1.69 34.50
N ARG A 76 1.51 2.76 34.58
CA ARG A 76 2.94 2.73 34.96
C ARG A 76 3.21 3.73 36.07
N ASP A 77 3.78 3.26 37.18
CA ASP A 77 4.19 4.10 38.31
C ASP A 77 3.07 5.05 38.80
N GLY A 78 1.82 4.56 38.80
CA GLY A 78 0.63 5.34 39.18
C GLY A 78 0.06 6.26 38.10
N ASN A 79 0.75 6.42 36.97
CA ASN A 79 0.31 7.24 35.83
C ASN A 79 -0.32 6.39 34.72
N LEU A 80 -1.28 6.99 34.02
CA LEU A 80 -1.93 6.41 32.85
C LEU A 80 -1.23 6.94 31.59
N ILE A 81 -0.55 6.06 30.85
CA ILE A 81 0.21 6.43 29.63
C ILE A 81 -0.36 5.62 28.46
N THR A 82 -0.44 6.20 27.27
CA THR A 82 -0.91 5.44 26.09
C THR A 82 0.17 4.49 25.58
N VAL A 83 -0.24 3.37 24.97
CA VAL A 83 0.69 2.46 24.28
C VAL A 83 1.45 3.20 23.18
N TRP A 84 0.79 4.16 22.52
CA TRP A 84 1.44 5.03 21.53
C TRP A 84 2.68 5.75 22.09
N GLU A 85 2.53 6.47 23.20
CA GLU A 85 3.60 7.27 23.80
C GLU A 85 4.73 6.41 24.36
N ASP A 86 4.37 5.28 24.99
CA ASP A 86 5.34 4.41 25.66
C ASP A 86 6.19 3.60 24.67
N MET A 87 5.58 3.07 23.60
CA MET A 87 6.22 2.07 22.73
C MET A 87 6.52 2.58 21.31
N PHE A 88 5.65 3.41 20.73
CA PHE A 88 5.71 3.71 19.29
C PHE A 88 6.28 5.10 18.98
N ALA A 89 5.91 6.12 19.75
CA ALA A 89 6.30 7.52 19.47
C ALA A 89 7.83 7.71 19.42
N LYS A 90 8.57 7.03 20.30
CA LYS A 90 10.04 7.09 20.36
C LYS A 90 10.74 6.37 19.21
N GLY A 91 10.07 5.39 18.60
CA GLY A 91 10.59 4.55 17.51
C GLY A 91 9.94 4.81 16.15
N ILE A 92 9.24 5.94 15.99
CA ILE A 92 8.38 6.20 14.82
C ILE A 92 9.12 6.09 13.48
N TRP A 93 10.39 6.53 13.44
CA TRP A 93 11.22 6.45 12.22
C TRP A 93 11.55 5.03 11.81
N VAL A 94 11.72 4.12 12.77
CA VAL A 94 11.90 2.69 12.48
C VAL A 94 10.62 2.16 11.83
N ILE A 95 9.45 2.47 12.40
CA ILE A 95 8.15 2.02 11.87
C ILE A 95 7.91 2.56 10.45
N ILE A 96 8.17 3.85 10.23
CA ILE A 96 8.11 4.49 8.91
C ILE A 96 9.00 3.74 7.93
N THR A 97 10.27 3.52 8.30
CA THR A 97 11.25 2.84 7.45
C THR A 97 10.78 1.44 7.08
N LEU A 98 10.29 0.67 8.05
CA LEU A 98 9.78 -0.69 7.81
C LEU A 98 8.58 -0.69 6.87
N LYS A 99 7.63 0.24 7.02
CA LYS A 99 6.46 0.35 6.13
C LYS A 99 6.84 0.79 4.72
N VAL A 100 7.77 1.74 4.57
CA VAL A 100 8.31 2.15 3.28
C VAL A 100 9.03 0.98 2.59
N MET A 101 9.90 0.28 3.32
CA MET A 101 10.60 -0.91 2.81
C MET A 101 9.60 -1.98 2.34
N TRP A 102 8.57 -2.28 3.15
CA TRP A 102 7.54 -3.24 2.78
C TRP A 102 6.84 -2.85 1.47
N ALA A 103 6.43 -1.59 1.32
CA ALA A 103 5.73 -1.11 0.14
C ALA A 103 6.61 -1.14 -1.14
N ILE A 104 7.90 -0.85 -0.99
CA ILE A 104 8.89 -0.94 -2.08
C ILE A 104 9.15 -2.41 -2.44
N PHE A 105 9.37 -3.30 -1.46
CA PHE A 105 9.57 -4.72 -1.73
C PHE A 105 8.35 -5.36 -2.38
N TYR A 106 7.14 -5.05 -1.91
CA TYR A 106 5.90 -5.49 -2.52
C TYR A 106 5.87 -5.10 -4.00
N TRP A 107 6.14 -3.82 -4.31
CA TRP A 107 6.19 -3.33 -5.68
C TRP A 107 7.23 -4.07 -6.54
N ILE A 108 8.47 -4.21 -6.04
CA ILE A 108 9.54 -4.90 -6.77
C ILE A 108 9.18 -6.37 -7.04
N ILE A 109 8.67 -7.08 -6.03
CA ILE A 109 8.27 -8.49 -6.17
C ILE A 109 7.13 -8.62 -7.18
N SER A 110 6.09 -7.78 -7.06
CA SER A 110 4.99 -7.76 -8.00
C SER A 110 5.47 -7.48 -9.43
N PHE A 111 6.38 -6.53 -9.61
CA PHE A 111 6.99 -6.25 -10.90
C PHE A 111 7.70 -7.49 -11.46
N ILE A 112 8.61 -8.11 -10.70
CA ILE A 112 9.37 -9.28 -11.15
C ILE A 112 8.41 -10.38 -11.63
N LEU A 113 7.39 -10.69 -10.83
CA LEU A 113 6.44 -11.74 -11.15
C LEU A 113 5.55 -11.39 -12.34
N LEU A 114 5.06 -10.15 -12.44
CA LEU A 114 4.27 -9.70 -13.59
C LEU A 114 5.11 -9.69 -14.86
N PHE A 115 6.36 -9.25 -14.79
CA PHE A 115 7.28 -9.22 -15.91
C PHE A 115 7.62 -10.63 -16.41
N LEU A 116 7.95 -11.55 -15.50
CA LEU A 116 8.21 -12.95 -15.84
C LEU A 116 6.98 -13.59 -16.50
N MET A 117 5.79 -13.40 -15.92
CA MET A 117 4.56 -13.95 -16.51
C MET A 117 4.22 -13.32 -17.86
N ALA A 118 4.42 -12.01 -18.02
CA ALA A 118 4.25 -11.34 -19.32
C ALA A 118 5.16 -11.96 -20.38
N ARG A 119 6.44 -12.16 -20.07
CA ARG A 119 7.43 -12.78 -20.98
C ARG A 119 7.08 -14.23 -21.31
N LEU A 120 6.78 -15.06 -20.31
CA LEU A 120 6.42 -16.46 -20.50
C LEU A 120 5.16 -16.65 -21.35
N LEU A 121 4.21 -15.70 -21.29
CA LEU A 121 2.96 -15.74 -22.04
C LEU A 121 3.05 -15.07 -23.43
N GLY A 122 4.25 -14.65 -23.83
CA GLY A 122 4.58 -14.15 -25.17
C GLY A 122 4.42 -12.64 -25.35
N SER A 123 4.46 -11.85 -24.28
CA SER A 123 4.52 -10.39 -24.38
C SER A 123 5.96 -9.89 -24.59
N TYR A 124 6.11 -8.86 -25.42
CA TYR A 124 7.39 -8.21 -25.72
C TYR A 124 7.49 -6.78 -25.19
N VAL A 125 6.56 -6.39 -24.30
CA VAL A 125 6.46 -5.04 -23.76
C VAL A 125 7.74 -4.61 -23.02
N GLU A 126 8.04 -3.32 -23.11
CA GLU A 126 9.17 -2.70 -22.44
C GLU A 126 9.09 -2.85 -20.92
N MET A 127 10.26 -3.10 -20.30
CA MET A 127 10.38 -3.32 -18.87
C MET A 127 9.89 -2.11 -18.06
N GLY A 128 10.16 -0.88 -18.53
CA GLY A 128 9.81 0.35 -17.84
C GLY A 128 8.29 0.54 -17.65
N CYS A 129 7.49 0.21 -18.67
CA CYS A 129 6.03 0.30 -18.61
C CYS A 129 5.45 -0.66 -17.57
N LEU A 130 5.92 -1.92 -17.56
CA LEU A 130 5.48 -2.92 -16.57
C LEU A 130 5.97 -2.60 -15.16
N PHE A 131 7.18 -2.06 -15.00
CA PHE A 131 7.70 -1.62 -13.71
C PHE A 131 6.85 -0.51 -13.11
N SER A 132 6.56 0.54 -13.88
CA SER A 132 5.67 1.63 -13.46
C SER A 132 4.26 1.11 -13.14
N ALA A 133 3.66 0.32 -14.03
CA ALA A 133 2.31 -0.21 -13.85
C ALA A 133 2.18 -1.12 -12.62
N ALA A 134 3.19 -1.95 -12.33
CA ALA A 134 3.20 -2.79 -11.13
C ALA A 134 3.10 -1.96 -9.84
N GLY A 135 3.64 -0.75 -9.82
CA GLY A 135 3.58 0.12 -8.64
C GLY A 135 2.18 0.63 -8.33
N PHE A 136 1.27 0.64 -9.31
CA PHE A 136 -0.14 0.92 -9.08
C PHE A 136 -0.84 -0.19 -8.28
N LEU A 137 -0.25 -1.39 -8.10
CA LEU A 137 -0.81 -2.37 -7.16
C LEU A 137 -0.79 -1.88 -5.71
N ASN A 138 0.12 -0.96 -5.35
CA ASN A 138 0.10 -0.32 -4.04
C ASN A 138 -1.14 0.57 -3.82
N SER A 139 -1.86 0.95 -4.88
CA SER A 139 -3.16 1.64 -4.75
C SER A 139 -4.19 0.79 -4.00
N VAL A 140 -4.17 -0.53 -4.23
CA VAL A 140 -5.07 -1.47 -3.55
C VAL A 140 -4.70 -1.61 -2.09
N ASN A 141 -3.40 -1.73 -1.79
CA ASN A 141 -2.89 -1.77 -0.41
C ASN A 141 -3.22 -0.47 0.34
N PHE A 142 -3.14 0.68 -0.34
CA PHE A 142 -3.53 1.96 0.25
C PHE A 142 -5.02 2.00 0.58
N LEU A 143 -5.90 1.64 -0.35
CA LEU A 143 -7.34 1.59 -0.08
C LEU A 143 -7.67 0.62 1.06
N PHE A 144 -7.02 -0.54 1.08
CA PHE A 144 -7.14 -1.49 2.18
C PHE A 144 -6.74 -0.85 3.52
N ALA A 145 -5.56 -0.24 3.61
CA ALA A 145 -5.09 0.41 4.83
C ALA A 145 -5.98 1.59 5.26
N SER A 146 -6.55 2.35 4.30
CA SER A 146 -7.50 3.42 4.58
C SER A 146 -8.83 2.88 5.11
N ALA A 147 -9.36 1.81 4.52
CA ALA A 147 -10.58 1.16 5.01
C ALA A 147 -10.37 0.57 6.40
N GLU A 148 -9.23 -0.07 6.65
CA GLU A 148 -8.81 -0.57 7.97
C GLU A 148 -8.73 0.58 8.99
N ALA A 149 -8.11 1.71 8.64
CA ALA A 149 -8.00 2.87 9.51
C ALA A 149 -9.37 3.49 9.84
N LEU A 150 -10.28 3.58 8.87
CA LEU A 150 -11.65 4.05 9.08
C LEU A 150 -12.42 3.09 9.98
N HIS A 151 -12.32 1.79 9.74
CA HIS A 151 -12.95 0.76 10.57
C HIS A 151 -12.42 0.83 12.01
N ALA A 152 -11.10 0.92 12.20
CA ALA A 152 -10.48 1.10 13.51
C ALA A 152 -10.97 2.38 14.19
N TYR A 153 -11.12 3.48 13.45
CA TYR A 153 -11.63 4.73 13.99
C TYR A 153 -13.05 4.57 14.54
N PHE A 154 -13.97 3.99 13.76
CA PHE A 154 -15.35 3.75 14.20
C PHE A 154 -15.43 2.74 15.35
N TYR A 155 -14.63 1.68 15.28
CA TYR A 155 -14.56 0.67 16.32
C TYR A 155 -14.14 1.31 17.66
N VAL A 156 -13.08 2.11 17.66
CA VAL A 156 -12.56 2.75 18.87
C VAL A 156 -13.48 3.84 19.40
N LEU A 157 -14.21 4.55 18.54
CA LEU A 157 -15.25 5.50 18.98
C LEU A 157 -16.43 4.79 19.68
N SER A 158 -16.72 3.56 19.27
CA SER A 158 -17.90 2.81 19.74
C SER A 158 -17.60 1.91 20.94
N ASN A 159 -16.32 1.73 21.31
CA ASN A 159 -15.88 0.81 22.35
C ASN A 159 -15.20 1.55 23.52
N PRO A 160 -15.31 1.03 24.75
CA PRO A 160 -14.58 1.59 25.88
C PRO A 160 -13.07 1.45 25.68
N ARG A 161 -12.33 2.43 26.21
CA ARG A 161 -10.86 2.42 26.22
C ARG A 161 -10.34 1.21 26.99
N LEU A 162 -9.30 0.57 26.48
CA LEU A 162 -8.66 -0.56 27.13
C LEU A 162 -7.62 -0.04 28.13
N ILE A 163 -7.78 -0.36 29.42
CA ILE A 163 -6.81 -0.01 30.47
C ILE A 163 -6.15 -1.29 30.94
N LEU A 164 -4.83 -1.39 30.72
CA LEU A 164 -4.03 -2.55 31.08
C LEU A 164 -3.19 -2.23 32.31
N ARG A 165 -3.24 -3.13 33.29
CA ARG A 165 -2.39 -3.10 34.48
C ARG A 165 -1.38 -4.25 34.36
N PRO A 166 -0.16 -3.99 33.88
CA PRO A 166 0.85 -5.03 33.81
C PRO A 166 1.21 -5.50 35.23
N PRO A 167 1.49 -6.80 35.43
CA PRO A 167 1.97 -7.29 36.72
C PRO A 167 3.32 -6.65 37.07
N PRO A 168 3.65 -6.52 38.37
CA PRO A 168 4.82 -5.76 38.85
C PRO A 168 6.18 -6.28 38.34
N PHE A 169 6.23 -7.52 37.82
CA PHE A 169 7.44 -8.14 37.26
C PHE A 169 7.44 -8.25 35.72
N ALA A 170 6.46 -7.64 35.04
CA ALA A 170 6.40 -7.66 33.60
C ALA A 170 7.54 -6.84 32.97
N SER A 171 8.11 -7.34 31.87
CA SER A 171 9.07 -6.58 31.09
C SER A 171 8.43 -5.31 30.52
N LYS A 172 9.23 -4.25 30.35
CA LYS A 172 8.80 -3.04 29.64
C LYS A 172 8.40 -3.43 28.21
N GLY A 173 7.12 -3.22 27.87
CA GLY A 173 6.55 -3.58 26.57
C GLY A 173 5.70 -4.85 26.57
N TYR A 174 5.49 -5.50 27.72
CA TYR A 174 4.49 -6.56 27.84
C TYR A 174 3.07 -5.98 27.75
N ILE A 175 2.37 -6.32 26.66
CA ILE A 175 0.95 -6.11 26.49
C ILE A 175 0.29 -7.47 26.70
N PRO A 176 -0.70 -7.63 27.62
CA PRO A 176 -1.41 -8.89 27.78
C PRO A 176 -2.19 -9.18 26.50
N SER A 177 -1.68 -10.10 25.67
CA SER A 177 -2.25 -10.40 24.35
C SER A 177 -3.71 -10.85 24.46
N GLU A 178 -4.04 -11.63 25.48
CA GLU A 178 -5.42 -12.09 25.72
C GLU A 178 -6.41 -10.94 25.96
N ALA A 179 -5.98 -9.89 26.67
CA ALA A 179 -6.83 -8.71 26.92
C ALA A 179 -7.01 -7.88 25.64
N LEU A 180 -5.97 -7.82 24.81
CA LEU A 180 -6.01 -7.17 23.51
C LEU A 180 -6.91 -7.94 22.54
N ASP A 181 -6.77 -9.27 22.48
CA ASP A 181 -7.57 -10.16 21.63
C ASP A 181 -9.05 -10.12 22.02
N TYR A 182 -9.33 -10.11 23.34
CA TYR A 182 -10.69 -9.96 23.83
C TYR A 182 -11.30 -8.61 23.43
N TRP A 183 -10.55 -7.52 23.58
CA TRP A 183 -11.01 -6.20 23.17
C TRP A 183 -11.28 -6.19 21.66
N LEU A 184 -10.31 -6.59 20.84
CA LEU A 184 -10.41 -6.63 19.37
C LEU A 184 -11.33 -7.70 18.80
N LYS A 185 -12.00 -8.53 19.62
CA LYS A 185 -12.82 -9.65 19.15
C LYS A 185 -13.85 -9.23 18.09
N ASP A 186 -14.57 -8.14 18.34
CA ASP A 186 -15.61 -7.66 17.43
C ASP A 186 -15.04 -6.86 16.24
N TYR A 187 -13.82 -6.33 16.38
CA TYR A 187 -13.08 -5.69 15.31
C TYR A 187 -12.80 -6.67 14.15
N TYR A 188 -12.50 -7.93 14.45
CA TYR A 188 -12.19 -8.92 13.41
C TYR A 188 -13.40 -9.40 12.60
N SER A 189 -14.64 -9.12 13.04
CA SER A 189 -15.85 -9.60 12.37
C SER A 189 -16.01 -9.07 10.95
N LEU A 190 -15.82 -7.76 10.76
CA LEU A 190 -15.87 -7.11 9.44
C LEU A 190 -14.54 -7.15 8.70
N HIS A 191 -13.44 -7.40 9.42
CA HIS A 191 -12.08 -7.44 8.85
C HIS A 191 -11.99 -8.35 7.63
N ASN A 192 -12.49 -9.58 7.77
CA ASN A 192 -12.41 -10.59 6.71
C ASN A 192 -13.15 -10.17 5.42
N VAL A 193 -14.26 -9.43 5.54
CA VAL A 193 -15.10 -9.05 4.40
C VAL A 193 -14.32 -8.14 3.44
N TYR A 194 -13.74 -7.07 3.95
CA TYR A 194 -13.00 -6.16 3.08
C TYR A 194 -11.60 -6.70 2.74
N VAL A 195 -10.96 -7.53 3.59
CA VAL A 195 -9.75 -8.28 3.20
C VAL A 195 -10.01 -9.07 1.91
N THR A 196 -11.09 -9.83 1.84
CA THR A 196 -11.48 -10.57 0.62
C THR A 196 -11.77 -9.62 -0.55
N PHE A 197 -12.50 -8.53 -0.32
CA PHE A 197 -12.79 -7.54 -1.36
C PHE A 197 -11.51 -6.96 -1.99
N PHE A 198 -10.56 -6.49 -1.16
CA PHE A 198 -9.31 -5.91 -1.64
C PHE A 198 -8.38 -6.95 -2.26
N MET A 199 -8.45 -8.22 -1.84
CA MET A 199 -7.75 -9.30 -2.53
C MET A 199 -8.26 -9.49 -3.96
N ILE A 200 -9.59 -9.55 -4.14
CA ILE A 200 -10.22 -9.65 -5.46
C ILE A 200 -9.86 -8.42 -6.31
N TRP A 201 -9.90 -7.22 -5.71
CA TRP A 201 -9.56 -5.99 -6.42
C TRP A 201 -8.09 -5.95 -6.86
N GLY A 202 -7.18 -6.44 -6.02
CA GLY A 202 -5.75 -6.60 -6.35
C GLY A 202 -5.54 -7.54 -7.53
N PHE A 203 -6.24 -8.66 -7.55
CA PHE A 203 -6.22 -9.60 -8.68
C PHE A 203 -6.78 -8.99 -9.97
N ILE A 204 -7.88 -8.24 -9.89
CA ILE A 204 -8.47 -7.52 -11.04
C ILE A 204 -7.45 -6.52 -11.60
N LEU A 205 -6.83 -5.71 -10.74
CA LEU A 205 -5.85 -4.71 -11.17
C LEU A 205 -4.62 -5.37 -11.81
N ALA A 206 -4.11 -6.46 -11.23
CA ALA A 206 -3.01 -7.24 -11.82
C ALA A 206 -3.40 -7.81 -13.21
N THR A 207 -4.64 -8.28 -13.37
CA THR A 207 -5.17 -8.73 -14.65
C THR A 207 -5.20 -7.58 -15.66
N LEU A 208 -5.67 -6.40 -15.26
CA LEU A 208 -5.71 -5.22 -16.11
C LEU A 208 -4.31 -4.75 -16.52
N ILE A 209 -3.32 -4.83 -15.62
CA ILE A 209 -1.93 -4.51 -15.95
C ILE A 209 -1.41 -5.46 -17.05
N LEU A 210 -1.60 -6.77 -16.91
CA LEU A 210 -1.15 -7.73 -17.93
C LEU A 210 -1.93 -7.61 -19.25
N TYR A 211 -3.22 -7.29 -19.18
CA TYR A 211 -4.08 -7.13 -20.36
C TYR A 211 -3.77 -5.84 -21.12
N VAL A 212 -3.71 -4.70 -20.44
CA VAL A 212 -3.55 -3.37 -21.05
C VAL A 212 -2.08 -3.07 -21.32
N VAL A 213 -1.25 -3.15 -20.29
CA VAL A 213 0.18 -2.79 -20.36
C VAL A 213 0.97 -3.95 -20.96
N GLY A 214 0.72 -5.17 -20.49
CA GLY A 214 1.36 -6.39 -21.01
C GLY A 214 0.85 -6.86 -22.37
N GLU A 215 -0.18 -6.23 -22.94
CA GLU A 215 -0.79 -6.58 -24.24
C GLU A 215 -1.20 -8.06 -24.38
N LEU A 216 -1.44 -8.75 -23.26
CA LEU A 216 -1.83 -10.15 -23.28
C LEU A 216 -3.31 -10.30 -23.60
N LYS A 217 -3.70 -11.36 -24.31
CA LYS A 217 -5.11 -11.76 -24.42
C LYS A 217 -5.68 -12.02 -23.02
N ILE A 218 -6.95 -11.68 -22.79
CA ILE A 218 -7.59 -11.74 -21.46
C ILE A 218 -7.40 -13.09 -20.75
N LYS A 219 -7.50 -14.23 -21.47
CA LYS A 219 -7.28 -15.57 -20.91
C LYS A 219 -5.86 -15.73 -20.35
N ARG A 220 -4.85 -15.25 -21.08
CA ARG A 220 -3.45 -15.28 -20.64
C ARG A 220 -3.21 -14.30 -19.50
N ALA A 221 -3.82 -13.11 -19.56
CA ALA A 221 -3.74 -12.12 -18.49
C ALA A 221 -4.33 -12.64 -17.17
N LEU A 222 -5.43 -13.40 -17.20
CA LEU A 222 -6.02 -14.03 -16.02
C LEU A 222 -5.10 -15.11 -15.41
N ILE A 223 -4.51 -15.97 -16.24
CA ILE A 223 -3.58 -17.01 -15.75
C ILE A 223 -2.32 -16.36 -15.19
N GLY A 224 -1.75 -15.39 -15.91
CA GLY A 224 -0.56 -14.65 -15.49
C GLY A 224 -0.78 -13.93 -14.17
N SER A 225 -1.90 -13.21 -14.04
CA SER A 225 -2.23 -12.48 -12.82
C SER A 225 -2.47 -13.41 -11.65
N LEU A 226 -3.09 -14.58 -11.85
CA LEU A 226 -3.31 -15.54 -10.76
C LEU A 226 -1.98 -16.03 -10.20
N VAL A 227 -1.06 -16.44 -11.07
CA VAL A 227 0.28 -16.90 -10.67
C VAL A 227 1.07 -15.77 -10.03
N SER A 228 1.12 -14.59 -10.65
CA SER A 228 1.84 -13.44 -10.11
C SER A 228 1.26 -12.96 -8.78
N TYR A 229 -0.06 -12.96 -8.62
CA TYR A 229 -0.73 -12.51 -7.40
C TYR A 229 -0.49 -13.49 -6.25
N VAL A 230 -0.72 -14.79 -6.47
CA VAL A 230 -0.43 -15.83 -5.47
C VAL A 230 1.06 -15.82 -5.11
N GLY A 231 1.94 -15.73 -6.10
CA GLY A 231 3.38 -15.63 -5.90
C GLY A 231 3.78 -14.41 -5.07
N THR A 232 3.17 -13.25 -5.34
CA THR A 232 3.40 -12.02 -4.58
C THR A 232 2.98 -12.21 -3.13
N GLN A 233 1.77 -12.75 -2.88
CA GLN A 233 1.29 -12.99 -1.53
C GLN A 233 2.21 -13.94 -0.77
N LEU A 234 2.60 -15.06 -1.37
CA LEU A 234 3.53 -16.02 -0.76
C LEU A 234 4.89 -15.39 -0.47
N MET A 235 5.49 -14.66 -1.41
CA MET A 235 6.76 -13.98 -1.18
C MET A 235 6.68 -12.91 -0.10
N THR A 236 5.54 -12.22 0.01
CA THR A 236 5.34 -11.22 1.05
C THR A 236 5.14 -11.82 2.45
N LEU A 237 4.77 -13.10 2.57
CA LEU A 237 4.74 -13.80 3.86
C LEU A 237 6.14 -13.94 4.48
N PHE A 238 7.17 -14.02 3.63
CA PHE A 238 8.56 -14.13 4.08
C PHE A 238 9.22 -12.77 4.33
N LEU A 239 8.50 -11.66 4.13
CA LEU A 239 8.98 -10.34 4.50
C LEU A 239 8.81 -10.16 6.03
N PRO A 240 9.88 -9.83 6.77
CA PRO A 240 9.86 -9.80 8.24
C PRO A 240 9.07 -8.63 8.86
N PHE A 241 8.26 -7.89 8.08
CA PHE A 241 7.77 -6.56 8.43
C PHE A 241 6.26 -6.34 8.26
N ARG A 242 5.45 -7.41 8.30
CA ARG A 242 3.99 -7.33 8.08
C ARG A 242 3.29 -6.50 9.16
#